data_AF-A0A7J9DNT2-F1
#
_entry.id   AF-A0A7J9DNT2-F1
#
_cell.length_a   1.000
_cell.length_b   1.000
_cell.length_c   1.000
_cell.angle_alpha   90.00
_cell.angle_beta   90.00
_cell.angle_gamma   90.00
#
_symmetry.space_group_name_H-M   'P 1'
#
loop_
_entity.id
_entity.type
_entity.pdbx_description
1 polymer ?
#
loop_
_entity_poly.entity_id
_entity_poly.type
_entity_poly.pdbx_seq_one_letter_code
_entity_poly.pdbx_strand_id
1 'polypeptide(L)'
;KIIFAEASIDSNLNNFKVDDNIVSVDETTFFFQRDLRTGKLVNLPNLIATGDKTPFLPDRVAKSIPFSSAKLPEILNHFSLKPQTRDANTIGETIRGCERAAINGEQKFCATSLESFIDLSISKLGKQIQLLSIEFSKETKNPLFTISRGMQNMGEHELVCHKMEYPGAVFLCHALNKTGVYKVPLVGRDGTKANALAVCHKDTSGWNPKHMAF
;
A
#
# COMPACT_ATOMS: atom_id res chain seq x y z
N LYS A 1 -4.22 -4.52 -14.08
CA LYS A 1 -4.96 -4.99 -12.88
C LYS A 1 -4.69 -4.01 -11.75
N ILE A 2 -5.61 -3.84 -10.80
CA ILE A 2 -5.39 -2.98 -9.62
C ILE A 2 -5.20 -3.85 -8.39
N ILE A 3 -4.20 -3.52 -7.58
CA ILE A 3 -3.92 -4.16 -6.30
C ILE A 3 -3.99 -3.08 -5.24
N PHE A 4 -4.81 -3.31 -4.20
CA PHE A 4 -4.78 -2.48 -3.01
C PHE A 4 -3.74 -3.05 -2.06
N ALA A 5 -2.68 -2.28 -1.82
CA ALA A 5 -1.63 -2.65 -0.89
C ALA A 5 -1.90 -1.99 0.46
N GLU A 6 -1.91 -2.78 1.52
CA GLU A 6 -2.08 -2.32 2.90
C GLU A 6 -0.76 -1.90 3.56
N ALA A 7 0.27 -1.58 2.77
CA ALA A 7 1.51 -1.00 3.27
C ALA A 7 1.48 0.52 3.08
N SER A 8 1.49 1.27 4.19
CA SER A 8 1.67 2.72 4.17
C SER A 8 3.04 3.06 3.57
N ILE A 9 3.08 3.99 2.62
CA ILE A 9 4.34 4.60 2.17
C ILE A 9 4.72 5.60 3.25
N ASP A 10 5.39 5.13 4.30
CA ASP A 10 5.95 6.02 5.29
C ASP A 10 7.28 6.57 4.77
N SER A 11 7.28 7.88 4.48
CA SER A 11 8.46 8.56 3.96
C SER A 11 9.45 8.99 5.06
N ASN A 12 9.17 8.75 6.35
CA ASN A 12 9.99 9.30 7.45
C ASN A 12 9.91 8.58 8.83
N LEU A 13 10.05 7.25 8.92
CA LEU A 13 10.27 6.61 10.22
C LEU A 13 11.74 6.25 10.47
N ASN A 14 12.46 7.24 11.00
CA ASN A 14 13.76 7.06 11.67
C ASN A 14 13.63 6.51 13.12
N ASN A 15 12.50 5.95 13.54
CA ASN A 15 12.34 5.46 14.93
C ASN A 15 11.33 4.33 15.04
N PHE A 16 11.75 3.09 14.77
CA PHE A 16 11.20 1.92 15.44
C PHE A 16 12.19 1.46 16.49
N LYS A 17 11.86 1.67 17.77
CA LYS A 17 12.50 0.95 18.87
C LYS A 17 11.80 -0.41 18.99
N VAL A 18 12.54 -1.48 18.73
CA VAL A 18 12.10 -2.85 19.02
C VAL A 18 12.33 -3.08 20.51
N ASP A 19 11.27 -3.49 21.21
CA ASP A 19 11.34 -3.93 22.60
C ASP A 19 11.73 -5.42 22.61
N ASP A 20 12.95 -5.71 23.04
CA ASP A 20 13.55 -7.03 23.08
C ASP A 20 12.93 -7.86 24.22
N ASN A 21 11.84 -8.62 23.98
CA ASN A 21 11.50 -9.82 24.80
C ASN A 21 10.30 -10.67 24.32
N ILE A 22 10.14 -10.90 23.01
CA ILE A 22 9.36 -12.04 22.48
C ILE A 22 10.19 -12.64 21.35
N VAL A 23 10.27 -13.97 21.24
CA VAL A 23 10.79 -14.63 20.02
C VAL A 23 9.81 -14.30 18.89
N SER A 24 9.94 -13.09 18.36
CA SER A 24 9.09 -12.50 17.34
C SER A 24 9.71 -12.88 16.01
N VAL A 25 8.92 -13.52 15.16
CA VAL A 25 9.25 -13.54 13.74
C VAL A 25 9.01 -12.11 13.28
N ASP A 26 10.05 -11.41 12.83
CA ASP A 26 9.91 -10.04 12.33
C ASP A 26 8.79 -9.97 11.27
N GLU A 27 8.09 -8.83 11.27
CA GLU A 27 7.04 -8.55 10.30
C GLU A 27 7.59 -8.70 8.87
N THR A 28 6.95 -9.55 8.08
CA THR A 28 7.39 -9.85 6.72
C THR A 28 6.77 -8.86 5.73
N THR A 29 7.28 -7.63 5.75
CA THR A 29 6.84 -6.56 4.82
C THR A 29 7.70 -6.51 3.56
N PHE A 30 9.02 -6.67 3.69
CA PHE A 30 9.97 -6.76 2.59
C PHE A 30 10.56 -8.17 2.52
N PHE A 31 10.67 -8.70 1.31
CA PHE A 31 11.16 -10.05 1.08
C PHE A 31 11.79 -10.15 -0.31
N PHE A 32 12.70 -11.10 -0.48
CA PHE A 32 13.15 -11.47 -1.82
C PHE A 32 12.16 -12.46 -2.43
N GLN A 33 11.98 -12.44 -3.75
CA GLN A 33 11.12 -13.42 -4.41
C GLN A 33 11.53 -14.88 -4.06
N ARG A 34 12.82 -15.13 -3.87
CA ARG A 34 13.35 -16.44 -3.43
C ARG A 34 12.86 -16.89 -2.07
N ASP A 35 12.25 -16.02 -1.27
CA ASP A 35 11.67 -16.33 0.04
C ASP A 35 10.27 -16.90 -0.04
N LEU A 36 9.59 -16.79 -1.19
CA LEU A 36 8.26 -17.34 -1.43
C LEU A 36 8.31 -18.87 -1.66
N ARG A 37 8.81 -19.61 -0.68
CA ARG A 37 8.99 -21.07 -0.73
C ARG A 37 7.93 -21.77 0.11
N THR A 38 7.36 -22.84 -0.43
CA THR A 38 6.46 -23.73 0.32
C THR A 38 7.11 -24.18 1.63
N GLY A 39 6.34 -24.15 2.71
CA GLY A 39 6.77 -24.53 4.06
C GLY A 39 7.39 -23.39 4.87
N LYS A 40 7.69 -22.22 4.26
CA LYS A 40 8.20 -21.07 5.01
C LYS A 40 7.11 -20.47 5.90
N LEU A 41 7.43 -20.26 7.17
CA LEU A 41 6.61 -19.49 8.10
C LEU A 41 6.84 -17.98 7.85
N VAL A 42 5.76 -17.23 7.78
CA VAL A 42 5.75 -15.76 7.59
C VAL A 42 4.85 -15.12 8.65
N ASN A 43 5.22 -13.93 9.11
CA ASN A 43 4.44 -13.13 10.03
C ASN A 43 3.85 -11.92 9.29
N LEU A 44 2.53 -11.88 9.14
CA LEU A 44 1.80 -10.92 8.31
C LEU A 44 0.70 -10.20 9.10
N PRO A 45 1.06 -9.37 10.11
CA PRO A 45 0.11 -8.63 10.94
C PRO A 45 -0.81 -7.70 10.15
N ASN A 46 -0.30 -7.05 9.09
CA ASN A 46 -1.13 -6.14 8.28
C ASN A 46 -2.27 -6.86 7.56
N LEU A 47 -2.08 -8.13 7.16
CA LEU A 47 -3.14 -8.90 6.48
C LEU A 47 -4.36 -9.18 7.36
N ILE A 48 -4.18 -9.19 8.69
CA ILE A 48 -5.27 -9.43 9.66
C ILE A 48 -5.70 -8.15 10.37
N ALA A 49 -5.08 -7.03 10.05
CA ALA A 49 -5.43 -5.74 10.62
C ALA A 49 -6.83 -5.34 10.15
N THR A 50 -7.56 -4.61 10.99
CA THR A 50 -8.84 -4.03 10.57
C THR A 50 -8.56 -2.99 9.50
N GLY A 51 -8.95 -3.27 8.26
CA GLY A 51 -8.77 -2.34 7.14
C GLY A 51 -9.43 -0.99 7.41
N ASP A 52 -8.76 0.08 7.01
CA ASP A 52 -9.27 1.44 7.14
C ASP A 52 -10.49 1.64 6.22
N LYS A 53 -11.65 1.83 6.84
CA LYS A 53 -12.95 2.02 6.18
C LYS A 53 -13.30 3.47 5.85
N THR A 54 -12.36 4.41 6.05
CA THR A 54 -12.55 5.82 5.66
C THR A 54 -12.96 5.90 4.19
N PRO A 55 -14.13 6.48 3.87
CA PRO A 55 -14.62 6.55 2.50
C PRO A 55 -13.92 7.66 1.71
N PHE A 56 -14.05 7.61 0.39
CA PHE A 56 -13.73 8.76 -0.45
C PHE A 56 -14.62 9.95 -0.08
N LEU A 57 -14.04 11.15 -0.17
CA LEU A 57 -14.85 12.36 -0.16
C LEU A 57 -15.69 12.42 -1.45
N PRO A 58 -16.92 12.94 -1.41
CA PRO A 58 -17.67 13.22 -2.63
C PRO A 58 -16.85 14.09 -3.57
N ASP A 59 -16.86 13.82 -4.87
CA ASP A 59 -15.99 14.49 -5.85
C ASP A 59 -16.03 16.02 -5.77
N ARG A 60 -17.22 16.60 -5.59
CA ARG A 60 -17.38 18.05 -5.41
C ARG A 60 -16.64 18.59 -4.18
N VAL A 61 -16.68 17.84 -3.08
CA VAL A 61 -15.97 18.19 -1.85
C VAL A 61 -14.46 18.03 -2.06
N ALA A 62 -14.03 16.90 -2.61
CA ALA A 62 -12.61 16.65 -2.92
C ALA A 62 -12.01 17.74 -3.82
N LYS A 63 -12.73 18.18 -4.85
CA LYS A 63 -12.31 19.26 -5.76
C LYS A 63 -12.32 20.65 -5.12
N SER A 64 -13.10 20.86 -4.06
CA SER A 64 -13.13 22.13 -3.32
C SER A 64 -11.94 22.30 -2.37
N ILE A 65 -11.26 21.20 -2.02
CA ILE A 65 -10.12 21.19 -1.13
C ILE A 65 -8.85 21.16 -1.99
N PRO A 66 -7.93 22.12 -1.86
CA PRO A 66 -6.67 22.05 -2.58
C PRO A 66 -5.89 20.82 -2.14
N PHE A 67 -5.19 20.16 -3.06
CA PHE A 67 -4.32 19.02 -2.75
C PHE A 67 -2.91 19.32 -3.26
N SER A 68 -2.21 20.19 -2.55
CA SER A 68 -0.83 20.59 -2.88
C SER A 68 -0.09 21.09 -1.65
N SER A 69 1.22 20.79 -1.55
CA SER A 69 2.04 21.19 -0.41
C SER A 69 2.13 22.71 -0.27
N ALA A 70 2.04 23.44 -1.39
CA ALA A 70 2.04 24.90 -1.42
C ALA A 70 0.80 25.52 -0.73
N LYS A 71 -0.28 24.75 -0.59
CA LYS A 71 -1.56 25.16 0.00
C LYS A 71 -1.84 24.48 1.34
N LEU A 72 -0.82 23.89 1.97
CA LEU A 72 -0.99 23.18 3.25
C LEU A 72 -1.74 24.01 4.32
N PRO A 73 -1.49 25.31 4.52
CA PRO A 73 -2.27 26.11 5.47
C PRO A 73 -3.77 26.16 5.16
N GLU A 74 -4.16 26.26 3.88
CA GLU A 74 -5.58 26.24 3.45
C GLU A 74 -6.23 24.89 3.76
N ILE A 75 -5.51 23.79 3.51
CA ILE A 75 -5.95 22.41 3.78
C ILE A 75 -6.17 22.20 5.27
N LEU A 76 -5.21 22.58 6.10
CA LEU A 76 -5.31 22.45 7.55
C LEU A 76 -6.48 23.28 8.10
N ASN A 77 -6.65 24.51 7.60
CA ASN A 77 -7.77 25.35 7.99
C ASN A 77 -9.12 24.73 7.60
N HIS A 78 -9.23 24.12 6.41
CA HIS A 78 -10.44 23.42 5.98
C HIS A 78 -10.84 22.29 6.94
N PHE A 79 -9.87 21.50 7.40
CA PHE A 79 -10.10 20.43 8.38
C PHE A 79 -10.08 20.90 9.84
N SER A 80 -9.98 22.21 10.10
CA SER A 80 -9.88 22.78 11.45
C SER A 80 -8.70 22.19 12.25
N LEU A 81 -7.59 21.87 11.58
CA LEU A 81 -6.37 21.33 12.17
C LEU A 81 -5.37 22.44 12.46
N LYS A 82 -4.74 22.37 13.64
CA LYS A 82 -3.63 23.28 13.99
C LYS A 82 -2.35 22.84 13.28
N PRO A 83 -1.50 23.78 12.82
CA PRO A 83 -0.15 23.45 12.36
C PRO A 83 0.67 22.74 13.45
N GLN A 84 1.71 22.02 13.03
CA GLN A 84 2.67 21.34 13.92
C GLN A 84 2.07 20.23 14.81
N THR A 85 0.86 19.77 14.53
CA THR A 85 0.30 18.55 15.12
C THR A 85 0.76 17.32 14.34
N ARG A 86 0.62 16.13 14.94
CA ARG A 86 0.86 14.85 14.25
C ARG A 86 0.04 14.76 12.96
N ASP A 87 -1.26 15.01 13.04
CA ASP A 87 -2.17 14.94 11.88
C ASP A 87 -1.79 15.95 10.78
N ALA A 88 -1.38 17.16 11.15
CA ALA A 88 -0.92 18.15 10.18
C ALA A 88 0.37 17.73 9.47
N ASN A 89 1.29 17.10 10.20
CA ASN A 89 2.52 16.56 9.63
C ASN A 89 2.20 15.39 8.67
N THR A 90 1.35 14.46 9.10
CA THR A 90 0.87 13.33 8.29
C THR A 90 0.22 13.79 7.00
N ILE A 91 -0.69 14.79 7.04
CA ILE A 91 -1.30 15.36 5.84
C ILE A 91 -0.23 15.94 4.91
N GLY A 92 0.74 16.68 5.46
CA GLY A 92 1.84 17.22 4.70
C GLY A 92 2.70 16.13 4.04
N GLU A 93 2.96 15.03 4.75
CA GLU A 93 3.70 13.86 4.23
C GLU A 93 2.94 13.15 3.12
N THR A 94 1.64 12.89 3.29
CA THR A 94 0.77 12.33 2.25
C THR A 94 0.83 13.16 0.97
N ILE A 95 0.68 14.49 1.08
CA ILE A 95 0.72 15.38 -0.08
C ILE A 95 2.10 15.39 -0.73
N ARG A 96 3.19 15.47 0.05
CA ARG A 96 4.56 15.39 -0.50
C ARG A 96 4.85 14.04 -1.16
N GLY A 97 4.37 12.95 -0.60
CA GLY A 97 4.47 11.61 -1.19
C GLY A 97 3.72 11.52 -2.52
N CYS A 98 2.58 12.20 -2.62
CA CYS A 98 1.84 12.35 -3.88
C CYS A 98 2.54 13.24 -4.90
N GLU A 99 3.14 14.35 -4.49
CA GLU A 99 3.83 15.32 -5.36
C GLU A 99 5.27 14.91 -5.72
N ARG A 100 5.85 13.91 -5.06
CA ARG A 100 7.22 13.46 -5.33
C ARG A 100 7.43 13.19 -6.82
N ALA A 101 8.66 13.36 -7.31
CA ALA A 101 8.98 12.94 -8.67
C ALA A 101 8.72 11.42 -8.83
N ALA A 102 8.21 11.03 -9.99
CA ALA A 102 8.14 9.62 -10.36
C ALA A 102 9.57 9.08 -10.46
N ILE A 103 9.81 7.88 -9.93
CA ILE A 103 11.10 7.21 -10.15
C ILE A 103 11.20 6.73 -11.60
N ASN A 104 12.42 6.46 -12.07
CA ASN A 104 12.63 6.05 -13.45
C ASN A 104 11.78 4.82 -13.82
N GLY A 105 10.92 4.96 -14.84
CA GLY A 105 10.01 3.89 -15.26
C GLY A 105 8.74 3.74 -14.40
N GLU A 106 8.45 4.70 -13.53
CA GLU A 106 7.21 4.76 -12.75
C GLU A 106 6.17 5.64 -13.45
N GLN A 107 4.94 5.14 -13.49
CA GLN A 107 3.77 5.97 -13.69
C GLN A 107 2.98 6.02 -12.39
N LYS A 108 2.65 7.22 -11.90
CA LYS A 108 1.88 7.37 -10.66
C LYS A 108 0.86 8.48 -10.73
N PHE A 109 -0.13 8.41 -9.86
CA PHE A 109 -1.11 9.45 -9.60
C PHE A 109 -1.63 9.36 -8.18
N CYS A 110 -2.20 10.45 -7.67
CA CYS A 110 -3.01 10.42 -6.46
C CYS A 110 -4.46 10.74 -6.78
N ALA A 111 -5.37 9.95 -6.22
CA ALA A 111 -6.81 10.14 -6.35
C ALA A 111 -7.40 10.52 -5.00
N THR A 112 -8.10 11.65 -4.97
CA THR A 112 -8.74 12.23 -3.77
C THR A 112 -10.26 12.00 -3.74
N SER A 113 -10.81 11.43 -4.82
CA SER A 113 -12.21 11.02 -4.99
C SER A 113 -12.29 9.68 -5.70
N LEU A 114 -13.45 9.00 -5.61
CA LEU A 114 -13.67 7.73 -6.31
C LEU A 114 -13.66 7.93 -7.83
N GLU A 115 -14.21 9.04 -8.29
CA GLU A 115 -14.30 9.42 -9.69
C GLU A 115 -12.90 9.63 -10.28
N SER A 116 -12.05 10.41 -9.62
CA SER A 116 -10.66 10.58 -10.04
C SER A 116 -9.89 9.26 -10.01
N PHE A 117 -10.14 8.40 -9.02
CA PHE A 117 -9.54 7.07 -8.95
C PHE A 117 -9.91 6.22 -10.17
N ILE A 118 -11.18 6.18 -10.56
CA ILE A 118 -11.68 5.42 -11.70
C ILE A 118 -11.10 5.98 -13.01
N ASP A 119 -11.21 7.29 -13.24
CA ASP A 119 -10.76 7.94 -14.48
C ASP A 119 -9.26 7.76 -14.70
N LEU A 120 -8.46 7.98 -13.66
CA LEU A 120 -7.01 7.81 -13.73
C LEU A 120 -6.63 6.34 -13.90
N SER A 121 -7.32 5.42 -13.22
CA SER A 121 -7.09 3.98 -13.41
C SER A 121 -7.40 3.53 -14.84
N ILE A 122 -8.49 4.00 -15.43
CA ILE A 122 -8.85 3.72 -16.84
C ILE A 122 -7.81 4.33 -17.79
N SER A 123 -7.34 5.55 -17.52
CA SER A 123 -6.30 6.19 -18.35
C SER A 123 -4.99 5.38 -18.39
N LYS A 124 -4.72 4.59 -17.34
CA LYS A 124 -3.48 3.80 -17.20
C LYS A 124 -3.63 2.36 -17.67
N LEU A 125 -4.75 1.72 -17.35
CA LEU A 125 -4.96 0.29 -17.59
C LEU A 125 -5.91 -0.02 -18.75
N GLY A 126 -6.58 1.01 -19.30
CA GLY A 126 -7.71 0.83 -20.20
C GLY A 126 -9.00 0.43 -19.45
N LYS A 127 -10.03 0.05 -20.21
CA LYS A 127 -11.37 -0.22 -19.66
C LYS A 127 -11.53 -1.60 -19.01
N GLN A 128 -10.66 -2.55 -19.37
CA GLN A 128 -10.73 -3.91 -18.84
C GLN A 128 -9.90 -4.02 -17.55
N ILE A 129 -10.47 -3.52 -16.46
CA ILE A 129 -9.83 -3.50 -15.15
C ILE A 129 -10.26 -4.71 -14.34
N GLN A 130 -9.27 -5.46 -13.84
CA GLN A 130 -9.45 -6.49 -12.82
C GLN A 130 -8.91 -6.00 -11.48
N LEU A 131 -9.73 -6.09 -10.44
CA LEU A 131 -9.32 -5.88 -9.04
C LEU A 131 -8.75 -7.19 -8.48
N LEU A 132 -7.61 -7.10 -7.81
CA LEU A 132 -7.02 -8.21 -7.06
C LEU A 132 -7.00 -7.82 -5.58
N SER A 133 -7.56 -8.68 -4.74
CA SER A 133 -7.59 -8.53 -3.29
C SER A 133 -7.10 -9.81 -2.62
N ILE A 134 -6.72 -9.69 -1.35
CA ILE A 134 -6.48 -10.85 -0.50
C ILE A 134 -7.83 -11.52 -0.20
N GLU A 135 -7.86 -12.84 -0.21
CA GLU A 135 -9.04 -13.65 0.09
C GLU A 135 -8.75 -14.54 1.29
N PHE A 136 -9.63 -14.54 2.29
CA PHE A 136 -9.57 -15.42 3.46
C PHE A 136 -10.71 -16.43 3.44
N SER A 137 -10.44 -17.66 3.86
CA SER A 137 -11.49 -18.67 4.04
C SER A 137 -12.36 -18.42 5.28
N LYS A 138 -11.80 -17.75 6.28
CA LYS A 138 -12.45 -17.34 7.54
C LYS A 138 -11.64 -16.22 8.19
N GLU A 139 -12.27 -15.44 9.06
CA GLU A 139 -11.57 -14.45 9.88
C GLU A 139 -10.54 -15.12 10.80
N THR A 140 -9.40 -14.48 11.00
CA THR A 140 -8.37 -14.92 11.95
C THR A 140 -7.69 -13.71 12.58
N LYS A 141 -7.28 -13.87 13.84
CA LYS A 141 -6.44 -12.90 14.58
C LYS A 141 -4.99 -13.34 14.68
N ASN A 142 -4.63 -14.45 14.03
CA ASN A 142 -3.28 -14.99 14.04
C ASN A 142 -2.53 -14.52 12.78
N PRO A 143 -1.45 -13.74 12.91
CA PRO A 143 -0.71 -13.22 11.76
C PRO A 143 0.28 -14.24 11.18
N LEU A 144 0.44 -15.42 11.81
CA LEU A 144 1.42 -16.42 11.40
C LEU A 144 0.82 -17.39 10.37
N PHE A 145 1.42 -17.40 9.19
CA PHE A 145 1.01 -18.27 8.08
C PHE A 145 2.19 -19.07 7.55
N THR A 146 1.91 -20.27 7.05
CA THR A 146 2.87 -21.06 6.27
C THR A 146 2.53 -20.96 4.79
N ILE A 147 3.53 -20.72 3.94
CA ILE A 147 3.36 -20.72 2.50
C ILE A 147 3.03 -22.13 2.01
N SER A 148 1.91 -22.28 1.33
CA SER A 148 1.47 -23.55 0.76
C SER A 148 1.94 -23.71 -0.69
N ARG A 149 1.65 -24.86 -1.30
CA ARG A 149 1.92 -25.11 -2.72
C ARG A 149 0.91 -24.35 -3.60
N GLY A 150 1.26 -24.15 -4.86
CA GLY A 150 0.36 -23.56 -5.85
C GLY A 150 0.47 -22.04 -5.98
N MET A 151 1.64 -21.46 -5.75
CA MET A 151 1.93 -20.06 -6.11
C MET A 151 1.68 -19.85 -7.61
N GLN A 152 0.95 -18.78 -7.96
CA GLN A 152 0.61 -18.45 -9.33
C GLN A 152 1.20 -17.11 -9.72
N ASN A 153 1.83 -17.03 -10.89
CA ASN A 153 2.22 -15.76 -11.48
C ASN A 153 0.96 -15.11 -12.08
N MET A 154 0.58 -13.96 -11.54
CA MET A 154 -0.59 -13.19 -11.97
C MET A 154 -0.28 -12.25 -13.14
N GLY A 155 0.97 -12.19 -13.60
CA GLY A 155 1.44 -11.38 -14.71
C GLY A 155 2.23 -10.16 -14.27
N GLU A 156 2.33 -9.22 -15.22
CA GLU A 156 2.97 -7.92 -15.05
C GLU A 156 1.96 -6.82 -15.48
N HIS A 157 2.34 -5.55 -15.28
CA HIS A 157 1.52 -4.37 -15.61
C HIS A 157 0.34 -4.13 -14.66
N GLU A 158 0.62 -4.15 -13.36
CA GLU A 158 -0.31 -3.85 -12.30
C GLU A 158 -0.15 -2.42 -11.76
N LEU A 159 -1.29 -1.83 -11.41
CA LEU A 159 -1.37 -0.59 -10.68
C LEU A 159 -1.50 -0.95 -9.19
N VAL A 160 -0.46 -0.69 -8.42
CA VAL A 160 -0.48 -0.86 -6.97
C VAL A 160 -0.96 0.45 -6.37
N CYS A 161 -2.01 0.39 -5.55
CA CYS A 161 -2.63 1.54 -4.92
C CYS A 161 -2.50 1.43 -3.41
N HIS A 162 -1.91 2.45 -2.81
CA HIS A 162 -1.72 2.58 -1.37
C HIS A 162 -2.71 3.60 -0.85
N LYS A 163 -3.46 3.23 0.18
CA LYS A 163 -4.29 4.19 0.92
C LYS A 163 -3.37 5.05 1.76
N MET A 164 -3.44 6.36 1.58
CA MET A 164 -2.62 7.34 2.29
C MET A 164 -3.38 7.88 3.50
N GLU A 165 -2.64 8.24 4.55
CA GLU A 165 -3.23 8.85 5.75
C GLU A 165 -3.66 10.30 5.44
N TYR A 166 -4.98 10.50 5.37
CA TYR A 166 -5.60 11.79 5.09
C TYR A 166 -7.03 11.79 5.67
N PRO A 167 -7.63 12.95 6.02
CA PRO A 167 -8.98 13.00 6.62
C PRO A 167 -10.11 12.35 5.79
N GLY A 168 -9.91 12.19 4.48
CA GLY A 168 -10.73 11.35 3.61
C GLY A 168 -9.86 10.38 2.81
N ALA A 169 -10.44 9.37 2.17
CA ALA A 169 -9.64 8.41 1.43
C ALA A 169 -8.89 9.09 0.27
N VAL A 170 -7.56 8.94 0.31
CA VAL A 170 -6.66 9.30 -0.78
C VAL A 170 -5.86 8.07 -1.15
N PHE A 171 -5.76 7.78 -2.44
CA PHE A 171 -4.93 6.67 -2.93
C PHE A 171 -3.78 7.19 -3.76
N LEU A 172 -2.55 6.83 -3.36
CA LEU A 172 -1.37 6.92 -4.22
C LEU A 172 -1.28 5.62 -5.01
N CYS A 173 -1.54 5.70 -6.31
CA CYS A 173 -1.44 4.59 -7.23
C CYS A 173 -0.22 4.72 -8.11
N HIS A 174 0.51 3.63 -8.30
CA HIS A 174 1.65 3.60 -9.19
C HIS A 174 1.85 2.25 -9.90
N ALA A 175 2.49 2.30 -11.06
CA ALA A 175 2.91 1.17 -11.84
C ALA A 175 4.39 1.34 -12.15
N LEU A 176 5.19 0.35 -11.76
CA LEU A 176 6.62 0.31 -12.01
C LEU A 176 6.93 -0.73 -13.07
N ASN A 177 7.80 -0.37 -14.02
CA ASN A 177 8.32 -1.33 -14.99
C ASN A 177 8.95 -2.54 -14.29
N LYS A 178 8.86 -3.72 -14.93
CA LYS A 178 9.41 -4.98 -14.41
C LYS A 178 8.90 -5.34 -13.00
N THR A 179 7.63 -5.02 -12.71
CA THR A 179 6.94 -5.49 -11.52
C THR A 179 6.15 -6.75 -11.85
N GLY A 180 6.33 -7.80 -11.06
CA GLY A 180 5.55 -9.03 -11.16
C GLY A 180 4.68 -9.23 -9.92
N VAL A 181 3.53 -9.86 -10.10
CA VAL A 181 2.59 -10.14 -9.01
C VAL A 181 2.37 -11.63 -8.88
N TYR A 182 2.43 -12.13 -7.65
CA TYR A 182 2.26 -13.53 -7.34
C TYR A 182 1.10 -13.73 -6.37
N LYS A 183 0.17 -14.62 -6.70
CA LYS A 183 -0.81 -15.12 -5.74
C LYS A 183 -0.14 -16.22 -4.93
N VAL A 184 -0.05 -16.03 -3.62
CA VAL A 184 0.65 -16.90 -2.68
C VAL A 184 -0.36 -17.55 -1.74
N PRO A 185 -0.63 -18.86 -1.90
CA PRO A 185 -1.48 -19.58 -0.97
C PRO A 185 -0.82 -19.69 0.41
N LEU A 186 -1.59 -19.37 1.44
CA LEU A 186 -1.18 -19.35 2.84
C LEU A 186 -2.08 -20.25 3.68
N VAL A 187 -1.50 -20.87 4.72
CA VAL A 187 -2.24 -21.66 5.71
C VAL A 187 -1.80 -21.25 7.12
N GLY A 188 -2.75 -20.74 7.92
CA GLY A 188 -2.57 -20.45 9.33
C GLY A 188 -2.56 -21.71 10.18
N ARG A 189 -1.99 -21.63 11.38
CA ARG A 189 -1.96 -22.77 12.34
C ARG A 189 -3.36 -23.22 12.76
N ASP A 190 -4.33 -22.32 12.74
CA ASP A 190 -5.75 -22.55 13.00
C ASP A 190 -6.52 -23.14 11.80
N GLY A 191 -5.79 -23.50 10.73
CA GLY A 191 -6.35 -24.01 9.48
C GLY A 191 -6.94 -22.94 8.56
N THR A 192 -6.86 -21.65 8.90
CA THR A 192 -7.30 -20.56 8.02
C THR A 192 -6.49 -20.57 6.74
N LYS A 193 -7.16 -20.55 5.59
CA LYS A 193 -6.51 -20.43 4.29
C LYS A 193 -6.64 -19.00 3.80
N ALA A 194 -5.59 -18.48 3.18
CA ALA A 194 -5.62 -17.19 2.52
C ALA A 194 -4.87 -17.20 1.19
N ASN A 195 -5.26 -16.33 0.27
CA ASN A 195 -4.50 -16.04 -0.95
C ASN A 195 -3.93 -14.64 -0.84
N ALA A 196 -2.67 -14.51 -0.43
CA ALA A 196 -1.99 -13.22 -0.39
C ALA A 196 -1.48 -12.83 -1.78
N LEU A 197 -1.29 -11.53 -2.00
CA LEU A 197 -0.65 -11.00 -3.20
C LEU A 197 0.74 -10.50 -2.84
N ALA A 198 1.77 -11.11 -3.43
CA ALA A 198 3.15 -10.67 -3.33
C ALA A 198 3.51 -9.84 -4.57
N VAL A 199 3.90 -8.59 -4.37
CA VAL A 199 4.39 -7.70 -5.43
C VAL A 199 5.91 -7.71 -5.41
N CYS A 200 6.54 -8.01 -6.54
CA CYS A 200 7.99 -8.04 -6.67
C CYS A 200 8.44 -7.04 -7.74
N HIS A 201 9.10 -5.97 -7.31
CA HIS A 201 9.83 -5.08 -8.20
C HIS A 201 11.17 -5.73 -8.57
N LYS A 202 11.33 -6.14 -9.85
CA LYS A 202 12.53 -6.86 -10.31
C LYS A 202 13.69 -5.93 -10.66
N ASP A 203 13.40 -4.63 -10.82
CA ASP A 203 14.37 -3.60 -11.12
C ASP A 203 14.12 -2.39 -10.23
N THR A 204 14.99 -2.24 -9.23
CA THR A 204 14.92 -1.17 -8.25
C THR A 204 16.13 -0.23 -8.36
N SER A 205 16.88 -0.25 -9.47
CA SER A 205 18.10 0.56 -9.60
C SER A 205 17.84 2.08 -9.55
N GLY A 206 16.61 2.50 -9.85
CA GLY A 206 16.17 3.89 -9.73
C GLY A 206 15.63 4.28 -8.36
N TRP A 207 15.59 3.35 -7.39
CA TRP A 207 15.11 3.62 -6.04
C TRP A 207 16.19 4.32 -5.23
N ASN A 208 15.78 5.05 -4.18
CA ASN A 208 16.72 5.61 -3.23
C ASN A 208 17.53 4.45 -2.58
N PRO A 209 18.87 4.47 -2.62
CA PRO A 209 19.68 3.44 -1.96
C PRO A 209 19.45 3.34 -0.45
N LYS A 210 18.87 4.37 0.17
CA LYS A 210 18.46 4.40 1.58
C LYS A 210 16.98 4.08 1.79
N HIS A 211 16.30 3.53 0.78
CA HIS A 211 14.92 3.09 0.92
C HIS A 211 14.85 1.96 1.95
N MET A 212 13.84 1.95 2.82
CA MET A 212 13.64 0.98 3.89
C MET A 212 13.58 -0.51 3.48
N ALA A 213 13.59 -0.78 2.17
CA ALA A 213 13.54 -2.14 1.61
C ALA A 213 14.95 -2.71 1.33
N PHE A 214 16.00 -1.89 1.47
CA PHE A 214 17.42 -2.25 1.31
C PHE A 214 18.14 -2.10 2.64
#